data_AF-A0A2V6HVS6-F1
#
_entry.id   AF-A0A2V6HVS6-F1
#
_cell.length_a   1.000
_cell.length_b   1.000
_cell.length_c   1.000
_cell.angle_alpha   90.00
_cell.angle_beta   90.00
_cell.angle_gamma   90.00
#
_symmetry.space_group_name_H-M   'P 1'
#
loop_
_entity.id
_entity.type
_entity.pdbx_description
1 polymer ?
#
loop_
_entity_poly.entity_id
_entity_poly.type
_entity_poly.pdbx_seq_one_letter_code
_entity_poly.pdbx_strand_id
1 'polypeptide(L)'
;GLHGHIKVAPDGTVFIPNNSCSGEGAVLVSQDNGITWNIRTVPGTTSNPALQDPQVGIDNNGRVYFVMSSATGTGSQAVVATSDDHGATWHNVYDVGAAYKLQNVFYPAAVAADGGRAAVAFYGSTTGGDGSANSFSGVWHLYVANTFDGGQTWTTTAHGGADICRNLLDFFDMTVDKQGRVEVGYVDGCTDGTCAQAALTAKGNAYTARGVIARQSSGRRLIAKFDPPNPLHAKSAPGMPSVTQRRVGPVVHLAWSEADTGNSTIKSY
;
A
#
# COMPACT_ATOMS: atom_id res chain seq x y z
N GLY A 1 10.42 8.27 18.57
CA GLY A 1 9.98 7.17 17.70
C GLY A 1 9.78 7.71 16.30
N LEU A 2 9.82 6.84 15.30
CA LEU A 2 9.53 7.17 13.91
C LEU A 2 8.04 7.58 13.77
N HIS A 3 7.75 8.59 12.95
CA HIS A 3 6.42 9.14 12.75
C HIS A 3 6.12 9.28 11.25
N GLY A 4 4.89 8.99 10.85
CA GLY A 4 4.49 9.15 9.46
C GLY A 4 4.20 10.58 9.07
N HIS A 5 3.57 10.72 7.89
CA HIS A 5 3.29 12.02 7.31
C HIS A 5 2.18 12.74 8.09
N ILE A 6 2.40 14.03 8.35
CA ILE A 6 1.36 14.90 8.90
C ILE A 6 0.19 14.97 7.92
N LYS A 7 -1.04 14.82 8.44
CA LYS A 7 -2.27 15.08 7.69
C LYS A 7 -3.14 16.08 8.43
N VAL A 8 -3.92 16.83 7.66
CA VAL A 8 -4.86 17.83 8.17
C VAL A 8 -6.25 17.48 7.67
N ALA A 9 -7.19 17.32 8.59
CA ALA A 9 -8.60 17.08 8.29
C ALA A 9 -9.28 18.33 7.72
N PRO A 10 -10.44 18.18 7.06
CA PRO A 10 -11.22 19.33 6.55
C PRO A 10 -11.59 20.38 7.62
N ASP A 11 -11.70 19.97 8.88
CA ASP A 11 -12.00 20.86 10.02
C ASP A 11 -10.76 21.55 10.61
N GLY A 12 -9.57 21.30 10.06
CA GLY A 12 -8.30 21.85 10.54
C GLY A 12 -7.58 20.99 11.59
N THR A 13 -8.16 19.85 12.00
CA THR A 13 -7.50 18.94 12.95
C THR A 13 -6.25 18.32 12.32
N VAL A 14 -5.13 18.40 13.04
CA VAL A 14 -3.82 17.88 12.60
C VAL A 14 -3.57 16.52 13.25
N PHE A 15 -3.12 15.56 12.44
CA PHE A 15 -2.77 14.21 12.86
C PHE A 15 -1.31 13.91 12.51
N ILE A 16 -0.57 13.39 13.49
CA ILE A 16 0.79 12.85 13.30
C ILE A 16 0.79 11.38 13.74
N PRO A 17 0.77 10.42 12.82
CA PRO A 17 0.82 9.00 13.17
C PRO A 17 2.20 8.61 13.71
N ASN A 18 2.23 7.73 14.71
CA ASN A 18 3.44 7.32 15.41
C ASN A 18 3.49 5.80 15.61
N ASN A 19 4.65 5.19 15.30
CA ASN A 19 4.84 3.74 15.38
C ASN A 19 4.82 3.19 16.82
N SER A 20 5.10 4.03 17.82
CA SER A 20 5.24 3.54 19.19
C SER A 20 4.94 4.60 20.24
N CYS A 21 3.84 4.42 20.96
CA CYS A 21 3.48 5.08 22.20
C CYS A 21 3.09 3.99 23.21
N SER A 22 3.96 3.73 24.18
CA SER A 22 3.76 2.67 25.19
C SER A 22 3.57 1.25 24.63
N GLY A 23 4.16 0.95 23.46
CA GLY A 23 4.11 -0.38 22.84
C GLY A 23 3.01 -0.56 21.79
N GLU A 24 2.15 0.44 21.61
CA GLU A 24 1.11 0.47 20.58
C GLU A 24 1.39 1.58 19.55
N GLY A 25 0.82 1.44 18.35
CA GLY A 25 0.70 2.55 17.41
C GLY A 25 -0.19 3.66 17.99
N ALA A 26 0.00 4.89 17.51
CA ALA A 26 -0.78 6.03 17.97
C ALA A 26 -0.93 7.10 16.87
N VAL A 27 -1.84 8.04 17.12
CA VAL A 27 -1.86 9.35 16.44
C VAL A 27 -1.71 10.45 17.49
N LEU A 28 -0.87 11.43 17.22
CA LEU A 28 -0.83 12.67 17.97
C LEU A 28 -1.77 13.65 17.28
N VAL A 29 -2.67 14.26 18.04
CA VAL A 29 -3.78 15.05 17.50
C VAL A 29 -3.77 16.44 18.09
N SER A 30 -3.86 17.45 17.22
CA SER A 30 -4.07 18.85 17.60
C SER A 30 -5.30 19.41 16.90
N GLN A 31 -6.18 20.03 17.67
CA GLN A 31 -7.41 20.68 17.18
C GLN A 31 -7.34 22.20 17.28
N ASP A 32 -6.17 22.74 17.62
CA ASP A 32 -5.94 24.15 17.92
C ASP A 32 -4.70 24.71 17.20
N ASN A 33 -4.52 24.29 15.95
CA ASN A 33 -3.41 24.72 15.09
C ASN A 33 -2.01 24.40 15.65
N GLY A 34 -1.86 23.26 16.33
CA GLY A 34 -0.58 22.76 16.82
C GLY A 34 -0.15 23.31 18.18
N ILE A 35 -1.03 23.99 18.92
CA ILE A 35 -0.72 24.56 20.24
C ILE A 35 -0.72 23.47 21.31
N THR A 36 -1.76 22.64 21.35
CA THR A 36 -1.86 21.49 22.25
C THR A 36 -1.98 20.19 21.47
N TRP A 37 -1.46 19.11 22.07
CA TRP A 37 -1.38 17.79 21.44
C TRP A 37 -1.87 16.71 22.40
N ASN A 38 -2.74 15.84 21.88
CA ASN A 38 -3.23 14.66 22.59
C ASN A 38 -2.67 13.41 21.94
N ILE A 39 -2.11 12.50 22.75
CA ILE A 39 -1.71 11.17 22.27
C ILE A 39 -2.94 10.26 22.30
N ARG A 40 -3.23 9.64 21.16
CA ARG A 40 -4.33 8.70 20.97
C ARG A 40 -3.77 7.35 20.52
N THR A 41 -3.61 6.42 21.46
CA THR A 41 -3.14 5.06 21.10
C THR A 41 -4.19 4.33 20.28
N VAL A 42 -3.75 3.38 19.46
CA VAL A 42 -4.58 2.52 18.62
C VAL A 42 -4.52 1.10 19.21
N PRO A 43 -5.48 0.71 20.06
CA PRO A 43 -5.45 -0.59 20.72
C PRO A 43 -5.45 -1.74 19.71
N GLY A 44 -4.77 -2.83 20.06
CA GLY A 44 -4.67 -4.02 19.21
C GLY A 44 -3.56 -3.94 18.14
N THR A 45 -2.76 -2.87 18.15
CA THR A 45 -1.52 -2.78 17.38
C THR A 45 -0.32 -3.09 18.27
N THR A 46 0.84 -3.35 17.67
CA THR A 46 2.10 -3.60 18.38
C THR A 46 3.22 -2.87 17.66
N SER A 47 3.98 -2.07 18.41
CA SER A 47 5.12 -1.30 17.90
C SER A 47 6.05 -2.15 17.05
N ASN A 48 6.39 -1.68 15.86
CA ASN A 48 7.28 -2.40 14.97
C ASN A 48 8.75 -1.97 15.16
N PRO A 49 9.65 -2.88 15.61
CA PRO A 49 11.06 -2.55 15.80
C PRO A 49 11.80 -2.28 14.50
N ALA A 50 11.27 -2.72 13.35
CA ALA A 50 11.83 -2.44 12.02
C ALA A 50 11.57 -0.99 11.55
N LEU A 51 11.12 -0.10 12.45
CA LEU A 51 10.92 1.33 12.21
C LEU A 51 10.14 1.60 10.91
N GLN A 52 8.89 1.17 10.89
CA GLN A 52 7.97 1.44 9.78
C GLN A 52 7.08 2.63 10.12
N ASP A 53 6.94 3.58 9.19
CA ASP A 53 6.11 4.77 9.38
C ASP A 53 4.62 4.42 9.25
N PRO A 54 3.80 4.51 10.31
CA PRO A 54 2.36 4.40 10.17
C PRO A 54 1.80 5.62 9.45
N GLN A 55 0.64 5.49 8.83
CA GLN A 55 0.03 6.56 8.03
C GLN A 55 -1.44 6.74 8.37
N VAL A 56 -1.98 7.91 8.01
CA VAL A 56 -3.40 8.21 8.14
C VAL A 56 -3.95 8.76 6.82
N GLY A 57 -5.15 8.31 6.45
CA GLY A 57 -6.01 8.95 5.46
C GLY A 57 -7.21 9.58 6.20
N ILE A 58 -7.72 10.70 5.70
CA ILE A 58 -8.87 11.38 6.31
C ILE A 58 -9.86 11.69 5.20
N ASP A 59 -11.09 11.20 5.34
CA ASP A 59 -12.13 11.49 4.34
C ASP A 59 -12.76 12.87 4.56
N ASN A 60 -13.56 13.30 3.59
CA ASN A 60 -14.23 14.60 3.63
C ASN A 60 -15.32 14.71 4.71
N ASN A 61 -15.68 13.60 5.38
CA ASN A 61 -16.55 13.60 6.56
C ASN A 61 -15.75 13.66 7.88
N GLY A 62 -14.42 13.66 7.82
CA GLY A 62 -13.53 13.70 8.97
C GLY A 62 -13.21 12.32 9.57
N ARG A 63 -13.67 11.21 8.96
CA ARG A 63 -13.29 9.87 9.43
C ARG A 63 -11.80 9.64 9.16
N VAL A 64 -11.10 9.17 10.18
CA VAL A 64 -9.68 8.84 10.14
C VAL A 64 -9.51 7.35 9.82
N TYR A 65 -8.60 7.06 8.90
CA TYR A 65 -8.18 5.72 8.51
C TYR A 65 -6.70 5.58 8.83
N PHE A 66 -6.38 4.95 9.95
CA PHE A 66 -5.02 4.65 10.36
C PHE A 66 -4.55 3.35 9.72
N VAL A 67 -3.27 3.29 9.34
CA VAL A 67 -2.60 2.06 8.91
C VAL A 67 -1.21 1.98 9.51
N MET A 68 -0.81 0.78 9.90
CA MET A 68 0.49 0.51 10.47
C MET A 68 0.97 -0.87 10.07
N SER A 69 2.28 -0.98 9.82
CA SER A 69 2.95 -2.27 9.91
C SER A 69 3.09 -2.64 11.38
N SER A 70 2.16 -3.44 11.90
CA SER A 70 2.15 -3.88 13.29
C SER A 70 3.02 -5.11 13.45
N ALA A 71 3.90 -5.15 14.45
CA ALA A 71 4.73 -6.31 14.71
C ALA A 71 3.90 -7.56 15.06
N THR A 72 4.45 -8.71 14.69
CA THR A 72 4.03 -10.04 15.13
C THR A 72 5.24 -10.76 15.71
N GLY A 73 5.05 -11.99 16.23
CA GLY A 73 6.17 -12.77 16.78
C GLY A 73 7.28 -13.11 15.77
N THR A 74 6.99 -13.08 14.47
CA THR A 74 7.93 -13.51 13.41
C THR A 74 7.98 -12.55 12.22
N GLY A 75 7.50 -11.31 12.38
CA GLY A 75 7.47 -10.33 11.30
C GLY A 75 6.46 -9.22 11.57
N SER A 76 5.58 -8.93 10.61
CA SER A 76 4.60 -7.85 10.70
C SER A 76 3.36 -8.06 9.83
N GLN A 77 2.28 -7.34 10.16
CA GLN A 77 0.98 -7.39 9.49
C GLN A 77 0.47 -5.97 9.20
N ALA A 78 -0.42 -5.82 8.21
CA ALA A 78 -0.94 -4.52 7.78
C ALA A 78 -2.23 -4.21 8.56
N VAL A 79 -2.09 -3.67 9.77
CA VAL A 79 -3.26 -3.34 10.60
C VAL A 79 -3.80 -1.98 10.17
N VAL A 80 -5.10 -1.93 9.87
CA VAL A 80 -5.83 -0.67 9.77
C VAL A 80 -6.77 -0.50 10.96
N ALA A 81 -7.16 0.74 11.23
CA ALA A 81 -8.18 1.09 12.20
C ALA A 81 -8.90 2.37 11.75
N THR A 82 -10.16 2.53 12.15
CA THR A 82 -10.95 3.74 11.82
C THR A 82 -11.42 4.48 13.06
N SER A 83 -11.52 5.80 12.98
CA SER A 83 -12.06 6.65 14.04
C SER A 83 -12.95 7.75 13.48
N ASP A 84 -14.04 8.05 14.19
CA ASP A 84 -14.99 9.14 13.88
C ASP A 84 -14.90 10.31 14.86
N ASP A 85 -14.01 10.24 15.85
CA ASP A 85 -13.90 11.19 16.97
C ASP A 85 -12.44 11.64 17.16
N HIS A 86 -11.78 11.92 16.04
CA HIS A 86 -10.40 12.42 15.99
C HIS A 86 -9.40 11.51 16.73
N GLY A 87 -9.59 10.20 16.65
CA GLY A 87 -8.75 9.19 17.28
C GLY A 87 -9.05 8.94 18.76
N ALA A 88 -10.06 9.58 19.36
CA ALA A 88 -10.39 9.33 20.77
C ALA A 88 -10.85 7.88 21.01
N THR A 89 -11.56 7.29 20.04
CA THR A 89 -11.90 5.88 19.99
C THR A 89 -11.58 5.28 18.61
N TRP A 90 -11.30 3.98 18.61
CA TRP A 90 -10.96 3.23 17.40
C TRP A 90 -11.92 2.06 17.20
N HIS A 91 -12.25 1.81 15.95
CA HIS A 91 -13.13 0.73 15.48
C HIS A 91 -12.46 0.02 14.31
N ASN A 92 -13.04 -1.10 13.87
CA ASN A 92 -12.65 -1.75 12.61
C ASN A 92 -11.14 -2.06 12.56
N VAL A 93 -10.60 -2.67 13.62
CA VAL A 93 -9.18 -3.02 13.71
C VAL A 93 -8.96 -4.40 13.11
N TYR A 94 -8.30 -4.50 11.95
CA TYR A 94 -8.00 -5.78 11.29
C TYR A 94 -6.76 -5.70 10.41
N ASP A 95 -6.19 -6.89 10.14
CA ASP A 95 -5.12 -7.08 9.17
C ASP A 95 -5.69 -7.17 7.75
N VAL A 96 -5.44 -6.15 6.92
CA VAL A 96 -5.84 -6.13 5.50
C VAL A 96 -4.92 -6.98 4.61
N GLY A 97 -3.82 -7.49 5.15
CA GLY A 97 -2.90 -8.44 4.51
C GLY A 97 -3.29 -9.91 4.67
N ALA A 98 -4.20 -10.23 5.60
CA ALA A 98 -4.50 -11.60 6.02
C ALA A 98 -4.96 -12.51 4.86
N ALA A 99 -5.72 -11.97 3.90
CA ALA A 99 -6.21 -12.71 2.74
C ALA A 99 -5.09 -13.30 1.86
N TYR A 100 -3.90 -12.69 1.90
CA TYR A 100 -2.71 -13.16 1.18
C TYR A 100 -1.70 -13.86 2.09
N LYS A 101 -2.02 -14.04 3.38
CA LYS A 101 -1.14 -14.67 4.39
C LYS A 101 0.22 -13.99 4.48
N LEU A 102 0.20 -12.65 4.48
CA LEU A 102 1.42 -11.87 4.62
C LEU A 102 2.00 -12.05 6.01
N GLN A 103 3.33 -12.15 6.07
CA GLN A 103 4.10 -12.31 7.30
C GLN A 103 5.06 -11.14 7.52
N ASN A 104 5.26 -10.29 6.52
CA ASN A 104 6.01 -9.05 6.61
C ASN A 104 5.31 -7.96 5.79
N VAL A 105 5.19 -6.75 6.36
CA VAL A 105 4.54 -5.58 5.75
C VAL A 105 5.40 -4.34 5.98
N PHE A 106 5.71 -3.60 4.92
CA PHE A 106 6.63 -2.47 4.98
C PHE A 106 6.06 -1.25 4.22
N TYR A 107 6.47 -0.06 4.66
CA TYR A 107 6.13 1.26 4.10
C TYR A 107 4.63 1.43 3.78
N PRO A 108 3.74 1.35 4.78
CA PRO A 108 2.33 1.58 4.51
C PRO A 108 2.10 3.05 4.12
N ALA A 109 1.11 3.31 3.28
CA ALA A 109 0.57 4.62 2.91
C ALA A 109 -0.96 4.59 3.01
N ALA A 110 -1.59 5.75 3.23
CA ALA A 110 -3.04 5.87 3.32
C ALA A 110 -3.54 7.16 2.66
N VAL A 111 -4.65 7.04 1.94
CA VAL A 111 -5.42 8.16 1.38
C VAL A 111 -6.91 7.90 1.52
N ALA A 112 -7.68 8.97 1.60
CA ALA A 112 -9.13 8.94 1.58
C ALA A 112 -9.66 10.14 0.80
N ALA A 113 -10.92 10.08 0.38
CA ALA A 113 -11.57 11.18 -0.34
C ALA A 113 -13.02 11.36 0.11
N ASP A 114 -14.01 10.86 -0.63
CA ASP A 114 -15.40 10.99 -0.20
C ASP A 114 -15.67 10.16 1.06
N GLY A 115 -16.65 10.60 1.86
CA GLY A 115 -17.05 9.94 3.08
C GLY A 115 -17.21 8.42 2.92
N GLY A 116 -16.53 7.67 3.78
CA GLY A 116 -16.55 6.21 3.78
C GLY A 116 -15.59 5.55 2.79
N ARG A 117 -14.79 6.29 2.02
CA ARG A 117 -13.92 5.76 0.96
C ARG A 117 -12.45 6.05 1.21
N ALA A 118 -11.68 4.99 1.40
CA ALA A 118 -10.24 5.07 1.64
C ALA A 118 -9.48 3.93 0.96
N ALA A 119 -8.19 4.14 0.76
CA ALA A 119 -7.26 3.13 0.30
C ALA A 119 -5.98 3.19 1.13
N VAL A 120 -5.39 2.02 1.33
CA VAL A 120 -4.05 1.86 1.91
C VAL A 120 -3.19 1.06 0.96
N ALA A 121 -1.92 1.43 0.85
CA ALA A 121 -0.94 0.72 0.06
C ALA A 121 0.22 0.29 0.95
N PHE A 122 0.86 -0.84 0.66
CA PHE A 122 2.02 -1.33 1.41
C PHE A 122 2.78 -2.37 0.60
N TYR A 123 4.07 -2.58 0.90
CA TYR A 123 4.73 -3.80 0.46
C TYR A 123 4.41 -4.96 1.40
N GLY A 124 4.22 -6.15 0.83
CA GLY A 124 3.95 -7.36 1.57
C GLY A 124 4.82 -8.54 1.11
N SER A 125 5.23 -9.38 2.05
CA SER A 125 5.83 -10.68 1.78
C SER A 125 5.12 -11.77 2.56
N THR A 126 4.91 -12.92 1.92
CA THR A 126 4.40 -14.14 2.58
C THR A 126 5.48 -14.87 3.36
N THR A 127 6.74 -14.42 3.28
CA THR A 127 7.87 -15.03 3.99
C THR A 127 8.03 -14.36 5.35
N GLY A 128 8.06 -15.17 6.41
CA GLY A 128 8.33 -14.70 7.78
C GLY A 128 9.83 -14.55 8.07
N GLY A 129 10.14 -14.06 9.26
CA GLY A 129 11.49 -13.71 9.70
C GLY A 129 11.73 -12.20 9.64
N ASP A 130 12.97 -11.80 9.92
CA ASP A 130 13.37 -10.39 9.90
C ASP A 130 13.43 -9.87 8.46
N GLY A 131 12.35 -9.20 8.03
CA GLY A 131 12.23 -8.57 6.71
C GLY A 131 13.25 -7.45 6.44
N SER A 132 13.92 -6.95 7.48
CA SER A 132 14.96 -5.91 7.35
C SER A 132 16.37 -6.48 7.17
N ALA A 133 16.56 -7.78 7.39
CA ALA A 133 17.86 -8.42 7.30
C ALA A 133 18.32 -8.56 5.85
N ASN A 134 19.62 -8.34 5.59
CA ASN A 134 20.23 -8.59 4.28
C ASN A 134 20.13 -10.06 3.84
N SER A 135 19.92 -10.99 4.78
CA SER A 135 19.73 -12.42 4.52
C SER A 135 18.27 -12.80 4.24
N PHE A 136 17.33 -11.86 4.37
CA PHE A 136 15.93 -12.11 4.04
C PHE A 136 15.82 -12.50 2.56
N SER A 137 15.02 -13.52 2.25
CA SER A 137 14.85 -14.05 0.89
C SER A 137 13.39 -14.20 0.45
N GLY A 138 12.47 -13.50 1.14
CA GLY A 138 11.07 -13.37 0.76
C GLY A 138 10.82 -12.40 -0.39
N VAL A 139 9.97 -12.82 -1.32
CA VAL A 139 9.50 -11.95 -2.41
C VAL A 139 8.55 -10.89 -1.86
N TRP A 140 8.70 -9.65 -2.33
CA TRP A 140 7.84 -8.53 -1.96
C TRP A 140 6.97 -8.11 -3.13
N HIS A 141 5.71 -7.81 -2.83
CA HIS A 141 4.74 -7.29 -3.79
C HIS A 141 4.14 -5.98 -3.27
N LEU A 142 3.73 -5.09 -4.16
CA LEU A 142 2.88 -3.96 -3.78
C LEU A 142 1.47 -4.48 -3.59
N TYR A 143 0.84 -4.13 -2.47
CA TYR A 143 -0.57 -4.39 -2.20
C TYR A 143 -1.30 -3.07 -2.05
N VAL A 144 -2.56 -3.06 -2.51
CA VAL A 144 -3.50 -1.96 -2.26
C VAL A 144 -4.78 -2.55 -1.68
N ALA A 145 -5.17 -2.12 -0.51
CA ALA A 145 -6.46 -2.44 0.09
C ALA A 145 -7.38 -1.23 0.00
N ASN A 146 -8.64 -1.44 -0.38
CA ASN A 146 -9.63 -0.38 -0.54
C ASN A 146 -10.87 -0.67 0.32
N THR A 147 -11.45 0.38 0.88
CA THR A 147 -12.78 0.37 1.51
C THR A 147 -13.68 1.42 0.87
N PHE A 148 -14.98 1.13 0.85
CA PHE A 148 -16.00 2.01 0.31
C PHE A 148 -17.24 2.08 1.23
N ASP A 149 -17.11 1.59 2.46
CA ASP A 149 -18.19 1.49 3.45
C ASP A 149 -17.73 1.93 4.85
N GLY A 150 -16.75 2.82 4.92
CA GLY A 150 -16.23 3.35 6.17
C GLY A 150 -15.22 2.44 6.88
N GLY A 151 -14.67 1.45 6.18
CA GLY A 151 -13.79 0.45 6.79
C GLY A 151 -14.53 -0.68 7.47
N GLN A 152 -15.80 -0.93 7.11
CA GLN A 152 -16.46 -2.18 7.55
C GLN A 152 -15.93 -3.37 6.77
N THR A 153 -15.65 -3.18 5.48
CA THR A 153 -15.02 -4.19 4.63
C THR A 153 -13.86 -3.61 3.82
N TRP A 154 -12.86 -4.45 3.56
CA TRP A 154 -11.71 -4.13 2.70
C TRP A 154 -11.54 -5.18 1.62
N THR A 155 -11.14 -4.73 0.44
CA THR A 155 -10.72 -5.59 -0.66
C THR A 155 -9.27 -5.30 -0.99
N THR A 156 -8.41 -6.32 -0.89
CA THR A 156 -6.97 -6.21 -1.12
C THR A 156 -6.59 -6.84 -2.46
N THR A 157 -5.83 -6.10 -3.26
CA THR A 157 -5.25 -6.56 -4.54
C THR A 157 -3.73 -6.49 -4.50
N ALA A 158 -3.08 -7.47 -5.12
CA ALA A 158 -1.63 -7.50 -5.31
C ALA A 158 -1.24 -6.95 -6.69
N HIS A 159 -0.15 -6.18 -6.77
CA HIS A 159 0.39 -5.60 -7.99
C HIS A 159 1.92 -5.74 -8.02
N GLY A 160 2.47 -6.24 -9.13
CA GLY A 160 3.92 -6.37 -9.33
C GLY A 160 4.60 -7.28 -8.31
N GLY A 161 5.90 -7.57 -8.46
CA GLY A 161 6.66 -8.40 -7.52
C GLY A 161 8.16 -8.35 -7.76
N ALA A 162 8.95 -8.32 -6.70
CA ALA A 162 10.41 -8.37 -6.76
C ALA A 162 10.97 -9.31 -5.68
N ASP A 163 11.88 -10.21 -6.08
CA ASP A 163 12.74 -10.98 -5.16
C ASP A 163 13.95 -10.12 -4.74
N ILE A 164 14.41 -10.29 -3.52
CA ILE A 164 15.11 -9.25 -2.76
C ILE A 164 16.62 -9.21 -2.89
N CYS A 165 17.11 -7.97 -2.96
CA CYS A 165 17.95 -7.35 -1.94
C CYS A 165 17.95 -5.82 -2.17
N ARG A 166 17.18 -5.03 -1.39
CA ARG A 166 17.13 -3.54 -1.50
C ARG A 166 16.73 -2.93 -2.85
N ASN A 167 16.04 -3.66 -3.72
CA ASN A 167 15.59 -3.10 -5.00
C ASN A 167 14.21 -2.42 -4.94
N LEU A 168 13.48 -2.56 -3.82
CA LEU A 168 12.37 -1.70 -3.46
C LEU A 168 12.93 -0.69 -2.44
N LEU A 169 13.39 0.47 -2.92
CA LEU A 169 13.97 1.52 -2.06
C LEU A 169 12.89 2.16 -1.18
N ASP A 170 13.31 2.94 -0.19
CA ASP A 170 12.46 3.62 0.82
C ASP A 170 11.53 4.72 0.24
N PHE A 171 11.42 4.86 -1.09
CA PHE A 171 10.52 5.80 -1.75
C PHE A 171 9.17 5.14 -2.03
N PHE A 172 8.19 5.41 -1.16
CA PHE A 172 6.83 4.89 -1.25
C PHE A 172 5.84 5.94 -0.76
N ASP A 173 4.86 6.31 -1.58
CA ASP A 173 3.71 7.09 -1.14
C ASP A 173 2.52 6.84 -2.06
N MET A 174 1.33 7.29 -1.63
CA MET A 174 0.12 7.20 -2.43
C MET A 174 -0.65 8.52 -2.44
N THR A 175 -1.36 8.75 -3.53
CA THR A 175 -2.24 9.90 -3.73
C THR A 175 -3.53 9.49 -4.44
N VAL A 176 -4.45 10.44 -4.55
CA VAL A 176 -5.70 10.28 -5.28
C VAL A 176 -5.79 11.35 -6.36
N ASP A 177 -6.13 10.93 -7.58
CA ASP A 177 -6.29 11.88 -8.68
C ASP A 177 -7.63 12.63 -8.62
N LYS A 178 -7.82 13.60 -9.51
CA LYS A 178 -9.05 14.42 -9.57
C LYS A 178 -10.34 13.63 -9.81
N GLN A 179 -10.24 12.35 -10.20
CA GLN A 179 -11.34 11.45 -10.46
C GLN A 179 -11.50 10.38 -9.37
N GLY A 180 -10.70 10.41 -8.31
CA GLY A 180 -10.76 9.44 -7.23
C GLY A 180 -9.99 8.15 -7.50
N ARG A 181 -9.12 8.10 -8.52
CA ARG A 181 -8.27 6.93 -8.74
C ARG A 181 -7.09 6.95 -7.79
N VAL A 182 -6.79 5.80 -7.21
CA VAL A 182 -5.58 5.60 -6.39
C VAL A 182 -4.35 5.57 -7.30
N GLU A 183 -3.32 6.31 -6.91
CA GLU A 183 -2.01 6.34 -7.54
C GLU A 183 -0.95 6.06 -6.46
N VAL A 184 -0.10 5.06 -6.65
CA VAL A 184 0.97 4.69 -5.72
C VAL A 184 2.30 4.91 -6.41
N GLY A 185 3.09 5.85 -5.90
CA GLY A 185 4.49 6.01 -6.28
C GLY A 185 5.33 5.03 -5.49
N TYR A 186 6.02 4.14 -6.18
CA TYR A 186 6.86 3.13 -5.54
C TYR A 186 8.10 2.86 -6.39
N VAL A 187 9.07 2.12 -5.84
CA VAL A 187 10.26 1.73 -6.59
C VAL A 187 10.10 0.29 -6.98
N ASP A 188 10.19 0.01 -8.28
CA ASP A 188 10.17 -1.35 -8.81
C ASP A 188 11.58 -1.80 -9.12
N GLY A 189 11.94 -2.91 -8.49
CA GLY A 189 13.24 -3.53 -8.52
C GLY A 189 13.52 -4.41 -9.74
N CYS A 190 12.51 -4.65 -10.56
CA CYS A 190 12.51 -5.67 -11.60
C CYS A 190 11.75 -5.20 -12.86
N THR A 191 12.08 -4.02 -13.36
CA THR A 191 11.32 -3.38 -14.45
C THR A 191 11.79 -3.73 -15.87
N ASP A 192 12.99 -4.26 -16.04
CA ASP A 192 13.57 -4.51 -17.35
C ASP A 192 14.59 -5.65 -17.41
N GLY A 193 15.13 -5.85 -18.62
CA GLY A 193 16.29 -6.70 -18.89
C GLY A 193 16.10 -8.15 -18.44
N THR A 194 17.14 -8.70 -17.81
CA THR A 194 17.13 -10.08 -17.33
C THR A 194 16.16 -10.32 -16.18
N CYS A 195 15.79 -9.29 -15.43
CA CYS A 195 14.87 -9.42 -14.29
C CYS A 195 13.44 -9.62 -14.77
N ALA A 196 12.96 -8.71 -15.63
CA ALA A 196 11.61 -8.80 -16.18
C ALA A 196 11.40 -10.06 -17.05
N GLN A 197 12.49 -10.65 -17.57
CA GLN A 197 12.48 -11.90 -18.33
C GLN A 197 12.80 -13.14 -17.50
N ALA A 198 13.04 -12.99 -16.20
CA ALA A 198 13.39 -14.10 -15.33
C ALA A 198 12.18 -15.02 -15.15
N ALA A 199 12.43 -16.32 -14.96
CA ALA A 199 11.38 -17.24 -14.56
C ALA A 199 10.80 -16.80 -13.21
N LEU A 200 9.52 -17.07 -12.94
CA LEU A 200 8.88 -16.76 -11.65
C LEU A 200 9.59 -17.40 -10.43
N THR A 201 10.37 -18.45 -10.67
CA THR A 201 11.18 -19.16 -9.66
C THR A 201 12.61 -18.64 -9.56
N ALA A 202 13.01 -17.70 -10.41
CA ALA A 202 14.36 -17.17 -10.42
C ALA A 202 14.60 -16.33 -9.16
N LYS A 203 15.75 -16.56 -8.55
CA LYS A 203 16.23 -15.78 -7.42
C LYS A 203 17.45 -14.97 -7.82
N GLY A 204 17.53 -13.75 -7.31
CA GLY A 204 18.68 -12.89 -7.56
C GLY A 204 18.30 -11.42 -7.53
N ASN A 205 19.33 -10.58 -7.60
CA ASN A 205 19.18 -9.14 -7.58
C ASN A 205 19.60 -8.56 -8.93
N ALA A 206 18.70 -7.81 -9.57
CA ALA A 206 18.97 -7.12 -10.82
C ALA A 206 19.83 -5.85 -10.66
N TYR A 207 19.96 -5.34 -9.43
CA TYR A 207 20.52 -4.04 -9.05
C TYR A 207 19.95 -2.87 -9.85
N THR A 208 18.71 -3.03 -10.30
CA THR A 208 17.92 -2.00 -10.98
C THR A 208 16.90 -1.42 -10.02
N ALA A 209 16.75 -0.10 -10.03
CA ALA A 209 15.70 0.58 -9.28
C ALA A 209 15.05 1.62 -10.20
N ARG A 210 13.75 1.52 -10.40
CA ARG A 210 12.99 2.49 -11.20
C ARG A 210 11.83 3.02 -10.39
N GLY A 211 11.72 4.35 -10.31
CA GLY A 211 10.50 4.99 -9.82
C GLY A 211 9.36 4.70 -10.79
N VAL A 212 8.27 4.17 -10.26
CA VAL A 212 7.08 3.78 -11.02
C VAL A 212 5.82 4.27 -10.32
N ILE A 213 4.74 4.40 -11.09
CA ILE A 213 3.43 4.77 -10.58
C ILE A 213 2.48 3.63 -10.91
N ALA A 214 1.97 2.94 -9.88
CA ALA A 214 0.80 2.08 -10.03
C ALA A 214 -0.45 2.96 -10.01
N ARG A 215 -1.32 2.81 -11.00
CA ARG A 215 -2.55 3.60 -11.12
C ARG A 215 -3.76 2.70 -11.23
N GLN A 216 -4.79 3.00 -10.46
CA GLN A 216 -6.06 2.29 -10.55
C GLN A 216 -6.67 2.44 -11.96
N SER A 217 -6.83 1.33 -12.67
CA SER A 217 -7.37 1.33 -14.03
C SER A 217 -8.89 1.11 -14.09
N SER A 218 -9.46 0.36 -13.14
CA SER A 218 -10.89 0.01 -13.09
C SER A 218 -11.44 -0.06 -11.64
N GLY A 219 -12.74 -0.30 -11.50
CA GLY A 219 -13.43 -0.45 -10.21
C GLY A 219 -13.96 0.86 -9.60
N ARG A 220 -14.52 0.74 -8.38
CA ARG A 220 -14.97 1.89 -7.56
C ARG A 220 -13.82 2.83 -7.24
N ARG A 221 -14.09 4.14 -7.25
CA ARG A 221 -13.13 5.21 -6.99
C ARG A 221 -13.32 5.78 -5.59
N LEU A 222 -12.33 6.50 -5.08
CA LEU A 222 -12.46 7.18 -3.78
C LEU A 222 -13.39 8.40 -3.85
N ILE A 223 -13.65 8.91 -5.05
CA ILE A 223 -14.65 9.97 -5.30
C ILE A 223 -15.86 9.34 -5.99
N ALA A 224 -16.98 9.24 -5.28
CA ALA A 224 -18.17 8.47 -5.63
C ALA A 224 -18.80 8.91 -6.95
N LYS A 225 -18.86 10.23 -7.21
CA LYS A 225 -19.44 10.77 -8.45
C LYS A 225 -18.71 10.32 -9.72
N PHE A 226 -17.52 9.76 -9.57
CA PHE A 226 -16.69 9.28 -10.68
C PHE A 226 -16.62 7.75 -10.76
N ASP A 227 -17.41 7.03 -9.97
CA ASP A 227 -17.53 5.57 -10.11
C ASP A 227 -17.93 5.21 -11.55
N PRO A 228 -17.31 4.19 -12.16
CA PRO A 228 -17.77 3.67 -13.44
C PRO A 228 -19.15 3.02 -13.28
N PRO A 229 -19.96 2.95 -14.37
CA PRO A 229 -21.20 2.18 -14.37
C PRO A 229 -20.93 0.72 -13.96
N ASN A 230 -21.78 0.16 -13.09
CA ASN A 230 -21.62 -1.19 -12.53
C ASN A 230 -20.20 -1.44 -11.98
N PRO A 231 -19.76 -0.72 -10.94
CA PRO A 231 -18.35 -0.64 -10.61
C PRO A 231 -17.73 -1.96 -10.11
N LEU A 232 -18.55 -2.91 -9.66
CA LEU A 232 -18.10 -4.28 -9.33
C LEU A 232 -17.72 -5.11 -10.58
N HIS A 233 -18.24 -4.72 -11.74
CA HIS A 233 -17.99 -5.38 -13.04
C HIS A 233 -17.38 -4.42 -14.05
N ALA A 234 -16.92 -3.24 -13.60
CA ALA A 234 -16.33 -2.25 -14.47
C ALA A 234 -15.06 -2.82 -15.09
N LYS A 235 -14.97 -2.64 -16.40
CA LYS A 235 -13.82 -3.00 -17.20
C LYS A 235 -13.18 -1.74 -17.73
N SER A 236 -11.86 -1.69 -17.73
CA SER A 236 -11.09 -0.72 -18.49
C SER A 236 -10.54 -1.37 -19.75
N ALA A 237 -10.15 -0.54 -20.73
CA ALA A 237 -9.33 -1.02 -21.82
C ALA A 237 -8.05 -1.64 -21.22
N PRO A 238 -7.69 -2.88 -21.57
CA PRO A 238 -6.46 -3.48 -21.10
C PRO A 238 -5.26 -2.58 -21.39
N GLY A 239 -4.32 -2.54 -20.45
CA GLY A 239 -3.04 -1.87 -20.67
C GLY A 239 -2.28 -2.53 -21.82
N MET A 240 -1.45 -1.78 -22.54
CA MET A 240 -0.52 -2.41 -23.47
C MET A 240 0.50 -3.23 -22.67
N PRO A 241 0.79 -4.49 -23.06
CA PRO A 241 1.87 -5.25 -22.45
C PRO A 241 3.21 -4.56 -22.71
N SER A 242 4.11 -4.64 -21.74
CA SER A 242 5.48 -4.15 -21.90
C SER A 242 6.30 -5.19 -22.66
N VAL A 243 6.98 -4.77 -23.72
CA VAL A 243 7.91 -5.62 -24.47
C VAL A 243 9.31 -5.42 -23.93
N THR A 244 9.95 -6.48 -23.49
CA THR A 244 11.36 -6.47 -23.13
C THR A 244 12.16 -7.26 -24.16
N GLN A 245 13.36 -6.77 -24.48
CA GLN A 245 14.28 -7.46 -25.37
C GLN A 245 15.61 -7.75 -24.67
N ARG A 246 16.18 -8.93 -24.94
CA ARG A 246 17.53 -9.30 -24.50
C ARG A 246 18.29 -9.92 -25.65
N ARG A 247 19.46 -9.36 -25.98
CA ARG A 247 20.37 -9.93 -26.97
C ARG A 247 21.27 -10.98 -26.30
N VAL A 248 21.32 -12.18 -26.87
CA VAL A 248 22.26 -13.26 -26.50
C VAL A 248 23.01 -13.65 -27.78
N GLY A 249 24.23 -13.15 -27.93
CA GLY A 249 24.99 -13.29 -29.18
C GLY A 249 24.24 -12.70 -30.39
N PRO A 250 24.02 -13.46 -31.48
CA PRO A 250 23.30 -12.97 -32.64
C PRO A 250 21.77 -12.97 -32.47
N VAL A 251 21.24 -13.61 -31.43
CA VAL A 251 19.79 -13.80 -31.21
C VAL A 251 19.22 -12.70 -30.31
N VAL A 252 18.06 -12.16 -30.66
CA VAL A 252 17.27 -11.27 -29.80
C VAL A 252 16.08 -12.06 -29.25
N HIS A 253 16.01 -12.19 -27.93
CA HIS A 253 14.88 -12.77 -27.21
C HIS A 253 13.90 -11.67 -26.82
N LEU A 254 12.64 -11.84 -27.21
CA LEU A 254 11.54 -10.96 -26.82
C LEU A 254 10.73 -11.64 -25.73
N ALA A 255 10.31 -10.87 -24.73
CA ALA A 255 9.33 -11.29 -23.74
C ALA A 255 8.32 -10.15 -23.52
N TRP A 256 7.14 -10.52 -23.03
CA TRP A 256 6.02 -9.60 -22.82
C TRP A 256 5.61 -9.70 -21.36
N SER A 257 5.36 -8.56 -20.72
CA SER A 257 4.71 -8.56 -19.41
C SER A 257 3.26 -8.99 -19.54
N GLU A 258 2.69 -9.54 -18.48
CA GLU A 258 1.23 -9.64 -18.40
C GLU A 258 0.64 -8.22 -18.53
N ALA A 259 -0.36 -8.05 -19.38
CA ALA A 259 -1.05 -6.78 -19.52
C ALA A 259 -1.91 -6.52 -18.28
N ASP A 260 -2.09 -5.25 -17.90
CA ASP A 260 -3.22 -4.91 -17.03
C ASP A 260 -4.50 -5.33 -17.75
N THR A 261 -5.16 -6.35 -17.22
CA THR A 261 -6.36 -6.94 -17.81
C THR A 261 -7.52 -5.94 -17.87
N GLY A 262 -7.48 -4.87 -17.07
CA GLY A 262 -8.60 -3.97 -16.88
C GLY A 262 -9.86 -4.72 -16.43
N ASN A 263 -9.68 -5.80 -15.64
CA ASN A 263 -10.74 -6.72 -15.22
C ASN A 263 -11.44 -7.46 -16.39
N SER A 264 -10.73 -7.62 -17.52
CA SER A 264 -11.19 -8.36 -18.69
C SER A 264 -10.35 -9.60 -18.93
N THR A 265 -10.98 -10.74 -19.25
CA THR A 265 -10.24 -11.96 -19.62
C THR A 265 -9.34 -11.70 -20.83
N ILE A 266 -8.03 -11.96 -20.68
CA ILE A 266 -7.09 -11.94 -21.80
C ILE A 266 -7.37 -13.18 -22.66
N LYS A 267 -7.72 -12.95 -23.93
CA LYS A 267 -8.07 -14.03 -24.87
C LYS A 267 -6.90 -14.48 -25.76
N SER A 268 -5.93 -13.60 -26.00
CA SER A 268 -4.72 -13.85 -26.79
C SER A 268 -3.66 -12.77 -26.50
N TYR A 269 -2.38 -13.13 -26.68
CA TYR A 269 -1.24 -12.21 -26.76
C TYR A 269 -0.71 -12.18 -28.20
#